data_AF-A0A3S2PRT2-F1
#
_entry.id   AF-A0A3S2PRT2-F1
#
_cell.length_a   1.000
_cell.length_b   1.000
_cell.length_c   1.000
_cell.angle_alpha   90.00
_cell.angle_beta   90.00
_cell.angle_gamma   90.00
#
_symmetry.space_group_name_H-M   'P 1'
#
loop_
_entity.id
_entity.type
_entity.pdbx_description
1 polymer ?
#
loop_
_entity_poly.entity_id
_entity_poly.type
_entity_poly.pdbx_seq_one_letter_code
_entity_poly.pdbx_strand_id
1 'polypeptide(L)'
;MELYLCSLVLGLLLLVPLVLKTFFPYVWLDVSFVVDILRIFVAFVSRRRRKPTFFALDRFLEQVAAVPEKPFVVFGDESFTFALADEQSNRIANALRAHPGYTAGDTVALFMGNEPAFVTTWLALAKLGSPVALLNSNIRSKSLLHCFSCCKATVLIAASELRNAVEDVLSSLTERGTTILLMSKHCDTPGIQGFSALVEDASVAPLPRSLRSHITYKSPAVYIYTSGTTGLPKAAVLNQNRLLSALAVLSSNGITSKDVFYLNLPLYHTAGFIVGFIGCIETGSTIILKKKWKGENVATTEVSDILTLSGCLQEANVYGVQVPGHEGRIGMAAVTLKNDAELDGRRMYQHVVSYLPSYARPRFIRIQDAMEVTGPFKQMKVKLMEQGFDPGSIQDPLYILDDRAESYVLLTDDIYKSIMSGNIKL
;
A
#
# COMPACT_ATOMS: atom_id res chain seq x y z
N MET A 1 9.16 54.39 -43.61
CA MET A 1 8.88 52.93 -43.67
C MET A 1 9.42 52.23 -42.43
N GLU A 2 10.67 52.51 -42.03
CA GLU A 2 11.30 51.94 -40.84
C GLU A 2 10.56 52.26 -39.52
N LEU A 3 10.12 53.51 -39.31
CA LEU A 3 9.42 53.89 -38.07
C LEU A 3 8.08 53.15 -37.87
N TYR A 4 7.34 52.89 -38.95
CA TYR A 4 6.10 52.11 -38.91
C TYR A 4 6.35 50.65 -38.58
N LEU A 5 7.42 50.08 -39.15
CA LEU A 5 7.83 48.70 -38.86
C LEU A 5 8.25 48.56 -37.39
N CYS A 6 9.01 49.52 -36.86
CA CYS A 6 9.38 49.56 -35.44
C CYS A 6 8.16 49.65 -34.52
N SER A 7 7.19 50.53 -34.82
CA SER A 7 5.95 50.66 -34.04
C SER A 7 5.09 49.40 -34.08
N LEU A 8 4.99 48.73 -35.24
CA LEU A 8 4.28 47.47 -35.38
C LEU A 8 4.91 46.35 -34.55
N VAL A 9 6.24 46.24 -34.59
CA VAL A 9 7.00 45.24 -33.80
C VAL A 9 6.84 45.50 -32.30
N LEU A 10 6.96 46.76 -31.84
CA LEU A 10 6.72 47.14 -30.44
C LEU A 10 5.28 46.85 -30.00
N GLY A 11 4.29 47.15 -30.84
CA GLY A 11 2.89 46.85 -30.57
C GLY A 11 2.64 45.35 -30.42
N LEU A 12 3.19 44.52 -31.31
CA LEU A 12 3.10 43.06 -31.21
C LEU A 12 3.81 42.52 -29.97
N LEU A 13 5.01 43.02 -29.63
CA LEU A 13 5.75 42.61 -28.43
C LEU A 13 4.99 42.89 -27.13
N LEU A 14 4.12 43.91 -27.10
CA LEU A 14 3.30 44.25 -25.93
C LEU A 14 1.92 43.54 -25.95
N LEU A 15 1.27 43.48 -27.11
CA LEU A 15 -0.06 42.89 -27.26
C LEU A 15 -0.03 41.37 -27.17
N VAL A 16 0.98 40.70 -27.73
CA VAL A 16 1.05 39.24 -27.73
C VAL A 16 1.10 38.67 -26.30
N PRO A 17 1.97 39.14 -25.38
CA PRO A 17 1.93 38.69 -23.99
C PRO A 17 0.61 38.99 -23.29
N LEU A 18 -0.03 40.13 -23.59
CA LEU A 18 -1.33 40.51 -23.01
C LEU A 18 -2.46 39.58 -23.49
N VAL A 19 -2.55 39.32 -24.79
CA VAL A 19 -3.51 38.39 -25.39
C VAL A 19 -3.27 36.98 -24.89
N LEU A 20 -2.02 36.52 -24.87
CA LEU A 20 -1.66 35.21 -24.32
C LEU A 20 -2.03 35.12 -22.85
N LYS A 21 -1.72 36.12 -22.01
CA LYS A 21 -2.11 36.12 -20.60
C LYS A 21 -3.63 36.16 -20.39
N THR A 22 -4.37 36.85 -21.25
CA THR A 22 -5.83 37.03 -21.12
C THR A 22 -6.61 35.80 -21.57
N PHE A 23 -6.23 35.20 -22.69
CA PHE A 23 -6.96 34.07 -23.29
C PHE A 23 -6.31 32.71 -23.00
N PHE A 24 -5.01 32.67 -22.69
CA PHE A 24 -4.23 31.46 -22.41
C PHE A 24 -3.33 31.64 -21.17
N PRO A 25 -3.93 31.87 -19.98
CA PRO A 25 -3.19 32.23 -18.77
C PRO A 25 -2.11 31.21 -18.37
N TYR A 26 -2.21 29.96 -18.85
CA TYR A 26 -1.29 28.86 -18.57
C TYR A 26 -0.34 28.51 -19.72
N VAL A 27 -0.31 29.28 -20.82
CA VAL A 27 0.47 28.92 -22.03
C VAL A 27 1.95 28.60 -21.74
N TRP A 28 2.57 29.29 -20.79
CA TRP A 28 3.96 29.03 -20.41
C TRP A 28 4.13 27.75 -19.59
N LEU A 29 3.15 27.42 -18.76
CA LEU A 29 3.12 26.14 -18.03
C LEU A 29 2.91 24.99 -19.02
N ASP A 30 2.02 25.15 -20.00
CA ASP A 30 1.78 24.17 -21.06
C ASP A 30 3.04 23.96 -21.91
N VAL A 31 3.73 25.03 -22.31
CA VAL A 31 5.00 24.94 -23.04
C VAL A 31 6.06 24.23 -22.20
N SER A 32 6.20 24.55 -20.92
CA SER A 32 7.14 23.86 -20.02
C SER A 32 6.82 22.38 -19.92
N PHE A 33 5.54 22.04 -19.73
CA PHE A 33 5.07 20.66 -19.65
C PHE A 33 5.36 19.89 -20.95
N VAL A 34 5.08 20.48 -22.12
CA VAL A 34 5.38 19.87 -23.41
C VAL A 34 6.87 19.61 -23.57
N VAL A 35 7.73 20.56 -23.17
CA VAL A 35 9.19 20.37 -23.19
C VAL A 35 9.62 19.22 -22.30
N ASP A 36 9.05 19.10 -21.09
CA ASP A 36 9.38 18.01 -20.17
C ASP A 36 8.91 16.65 -20.69
N ILE A 37 7.70 16.57 -21.25
CA ILE A 37 7.21 15.35 -21.91
C ILE A 37 8.09 14.95 -23.09
N LEU A 38 8.56 15.91 -23.90
CA LEU A 38 9.49 15.64 -25.00
C LEU A 38 10.83 15.10 -24.47
N ARG A 39 11.38 15.64 -23.39
CA ARG A 39 12.60 15.12 -22.75
C ARG A 39 12.41 13.69 -22.25
N ILE A 40 11.31 13.40 -21.57
CA ILE A 40 10.97 12.06 -21.07
C ILE A 40 10.83 11.09 -22.25
N PHE A 41 10.16 11.50 -23.33
CA PHE A 41 10.00 10.69 -24.53
C PHE A 41 11.35 10.39 -25.21
N VAL A 42 12.22 11.38 -25.35
CA VAL A 42 13.58 11.19 -25.90
C VAL A 42 14.39 10.23 -25.02
N ALA A 43 14.34 10.38 -23.69
CA ALA A 43 15.00 9.48 -22.75
C ALA A 43 14.49 8.04 -22.87
N PHE A 44 13.17 7.86 -22.97
CA PHE A 44 12.54 6.56 -23.18
C PHE A 44 12.98 5.91 -24.51
N VAL A 45 12.93 6.64 -25.63
CA VAL A 45 13.35 6.14 -26.94
C VAL A 45 14.84 5.80 -26.95
N SER A 46 15.68 6.65 -26.33
CA SER A 46 17.11 6.42 -26.19
C SER A 46 17.41 5.14 -25.42
N ARG A 47 16.81 4.96 -24.24
CA ARG A 47 16.94 3.74 -23.41
C ARG A 47 16.48 2.50 -24.16
N ARG A 48 15.36 2.57 -24.88
CA ARG A 48 14.83 1.44 -25.66
C ARG A 48 15.79 0.96 -26.76
N ARG A 49 16.62 1.86 -27.28
CA ARG A 49 17.63 1.57 -28.33
C ARG A 49 19.00 1.15 -27.78
N ARG A 50 19.23 1.22 -26.46
CA ARG A 50 20.53 0.83 -25.85
C ARG A 50 20.83 -0.65 -26.08
N LYS A 51 22.11 -0.95 -26.29
CA LYS A 51 22.68 -2.30 -26.29
C LYS A 51 23.80 -2.35 -25.23
N PRO A 52 23.77 -3.29 -24.27
CA PRO A 52 22.73 -4.32 -24.08
C PRO A 52 21.40 -3.71 -23.61
N THR A 53 20.31 -4.47 -23.73
CA THR A 53 18.94 -4.04 -23.42
C THR A 53 18.83 -3.40 -22.04
N PHE A 54 18.09 -2.28 -21.95
CA PHE A 54 17.92 -1.50 -20.72
C PHE A 54 16.56 -1.77 -20.08
N PHE A 55 16.54 -2.10 -18.79
CA PHE A 55 15.34 -2.42 -18.03
C PHE A 55 15.17 -1.50 -16.80
N ALA A 56 14.04 -1.62 -16.11
CA ALA A 56 13.79 -0.89 -14.85
C ALA A 56 14.88 -1.16 -13.79
N LEU A 57 15.42 -2.38 -13.73
CA LEU A 57 16.57 -2.70 -12.88
C LEU A 57 17.81 -1.89 -13.24
N ASP A 58 18.10 -1.70 -14.53
CA ASP A 58 19.26 -0.90 -14.95
C ASP A 58 19.10 0.55 -14.51
N ARG A 59 17.88 1.09 -14.54
CA ARG A 59 17.59 2.41 -13.98
C ARG A 59 17.82 2.47 -12.48
N PHE A 60 17.39 1.46 -11.72
CA PHE A 60 17.68 1.38 -10.29
C PHE A 60 19.20 1.38 -10.02
N LEU A 61 19.98 0.58 -10.76
CA LEU A 61 21.43 0.53 -10.62
C LEU A 61 22.11 1.87 -10.99
N GLU A 62 21.58 2.60 -11.98
CA GLU A 62 22.03 3.97 -12.27
C GLU A 62 21.76 4.92 -11.08
N GLN A 63 20.65 4.77 -10.36
CA GLN A 63 20.37 5.56 -9.15
C GLN A 63 21.31 5.19 -8.00
N VAL A 64 21.58 3.89 -7.80
CA VAL A 64 22.53 3.41 -6.79
C VAL A 64 23.91 4.02 -7.03
N ALA A 65 24.37 4.07 -8.27
CA ALA A 65 25.65 4.68 -8.62
C ALA A 65 25.65 6.21 -8.46
N ALA A 66 24.52 6.88 -8.73
CA ALA A 66 24.42 8.34 -8.71
C ALA A 66 24.19 8.93 -7.31
N VAL A 67 23.37 8.26 -6.48
CA VAL A 67 22.91 8.76 -5.18
C VAL A 67 22.83 7.64 -4.12
N PRO A 68 23.95 6.95 -3.82
CA PRO A 68 23.96 5.74 -2.99
C PRO A 68 23.37 5.93 -1.59
N GLU A 69 23.71 7.05 -0.93
CA GLU A 69 23.33 7.37 0.46
C GLU A 69 21.92 7.95 0.58
N LYS A 70 21.24 8.20 -0.53
CA LYS A 70 19.92 8.80 -0.49
C LYS A 70 18.90 7.76 0.02
N PRO A 71 17.99 8.14 0.94
CA PRO A 71 16.85 7.30 1.32
C PRO A 71 16.03 6.88 0.10
N PHE A 72 15.93 5.57 -0.13
CA PHE A 72 15.09 4.99 -1.17
C PHE A 72 13.75 4.57 -0.60
N VAL A 73 13.75 3.81 0.50
CA VAL A 73 12.54 3.36 1.20
C VAL A 73 12.66 3.74 2.67
N VAL A 74 11.64 4.38 3.23
CA VAL A 74 11.47 4.59 4.67
C VAL A 74 10.28 3.76 5.11
N PHE A 75 10.46 2.97 6.16
CA PHE A 75 9.43 2.07 6.68
C PHE A 75 9.42 2.10 8.20
N GLY A 76 8.36 2.66 8.78
CA GLY A 76 8.37 3.01 10.21
C GLY A 76 9.45 4.05 10.49
N ASP A 77 10.31 3.77 11.47
CA ASP A 77 11.44 4.62 11.84
C ASP A 77 12.74 4.24 11.11
N GLU A 78 12.71 3.21 10.27
CA GLU A 78 13.87 2.73 9.53
C GLU A 78 13.97 3.37 8.15
N SER A 79 15.20 3.70 7.74
CA SER A 79 15.51 4.24 6.42
C SER A 79 16.48 3.33 5.68
N PHE A 80 16.09 2.94 4.47
CA PHE A 80 16.86 2.12 3.55
C PHE A 80 17.33 2.98 2.40
N THR A 81 18.64 3.17 2.28
CA THR A 81 19.23 3.92 1.17
C THR A 81 19.21 3.11 -0.13
N PHE A 82 19.49 3.76 -1.27
CA PHE A 82 19.66 3.05 -2.54
C PHE A 82 20.77 2.00 -2.45
N ALA A 83 21.91 2.33 -1.83
CA ALA A 83 23.02 1.40 -1.64
C ALA A 83 22.63 0.21 -0.75
N LEU A 84 21.93 0.46 0.37
CA LEU A 84 21.49 -0.62 1.26
C LEU A 84 20.48 -1.55 0.57
N ALA A 85 19.54 -1.00 -0.22
CA ALA A 85 18.60 -1.80 -1.00
C ALA A 85 19.32 -2.64 -2.08
N ASP A 86 20.38 -2.12 -2.71
CA ASP A 86 21.20 -2.87 -3.65
C ASP A 86 21.96 -4.01 -2.96
N GLU A 87 22.59 -3.73 -1.81
CA GLU A 87 23.30 -4.74 -1.02
C GLU A 87 22.37 -5.88 -0.58
N GLN A 88 21.23 -5.54 0.03
CA GLN A 88 20.26 -6.53 0.49
C GLN A 88 19.71 -7.37 -0.67
N SER A 89 19.42 -6.75 -1.81
CA SER A 89 19.00 -7.49 -3.00
C SER A 89 20.11 -8.34 -3.62
N ASN A 90 21.39 -7.96 -3.50
CA ASN A 90 22.52 -8.82 -3.88
C ASN A 90 22.61 -10.05 -2.97
N ARG A 91 22.46 -9.88 -1.65
CA ARG A 91 22.45 -10.99 -0.68
C ARG A 91 21.34 -11.98 -0.99
N ILE A 92 20.11 -11.50 -1.15
CA ILE A 92 18.95 -12.35 -1.51
C ILE A 92 19.20 -13.09 -2.82
N ALA A 93 19.74 -12.41 -3.84
CA ALA A 93 19.98 -13.03 -5.13
C ALA A 93 21.10 -14.09 -5.08
N ASN A 94 22.17 -13.85 -4.33
CA ASN A 94 23.24 -14.84 -4.14
C ASN A 94 22.78 -16.04 -3.30
N ALA A 95 21.96 -15.82 -2.27
CA ALA A 95 21.32 -16.89 -1.49
C ALA A 95 20.42 -17.77 -2.36
N LEU A 96 19.55 -17.15 -3.19
CA LEU A 96 18.71 -17.88 -4.13
C LEU A 96 19.55 -18.68 -5.12
N ARG A 97 20.59 -18.08 -5.72
CA ARG A 97 21.45 -18.77 -6.69
C ARG A 97 22.19 -19.98 -6.10
N ALA A 98 22.52 -19.94 -4.81
CA ALA A 98 23.14 -21.06 -4.11
C ALA A 98 22.13 -22.14 -3.68
N HIS A 99 20.84 -21.82 -3.69
CA HIS A 99 19.79 -22.72 -3.21
C HIS A 99 19.47 -23.80 -4.26
N PRO A 100 19.49 -25.10 -3.92
CA PRO A 100 19.33 -26.20 -4.89
C PRO A 100 17.94 -26.24 -5.56
N GLY A 101 16.94 -25.68 -4.91
CA GLY A 101 15.56 -25.62 -5.40
C GLY A 101 15.24 -24.41 -6.31
N TYR A 102 16.25 -23.67 -6.79
CA TYR A 102 16.06 -22.49 -7.63
C TYR A 102 17.08 -22.46 -8.78
N THR A 103 16.61 -22.11 -9.99
CA THR A 103 17.48 -21.79 -11.13
C THR A 103 17.24 -20.35 -11.59
N ALA A 104 18.31 -19.64 -11.97
CA ALA A 104 18.20 -18.28 -12.50
C ALA A 104 17.28 -18.22 -13.73
N GLY A 105 16.30 -17.32 -13.71
CA GLY A 105 15.25 -17.22 -14.74
C GLY A 105 13.96 -17.97 -14.41
N ASP A 106 13.95 -18.84 -13.39
CA ASP A 106 12.72 -19.48 -12.89
C ASP A 106 11.70 -18.42 -12.49
N THR A 107 10.42 -18.74 -12.69
CA THR A 107 9.34 -17.87 -12.20
C THR A 107 9.16 -18.09 -10.70
N VAL A 108 9.14 -16.99 -9.95
CA VAL A 108 9.04 -17.02 -8.48
C VAL A 108 7.77 -16.32 -8.04
N ALA A 109 6.98 -16.99 -7.20
CA ALA A 109 5.84 -16.38 -6.54
C ALA A 109 6.30 -15.64 -5.28
N LEU A 110 5.95 -14.37 -5.18
CA LEU A 110 6.25 -13.53 -4.03
C LEU A 110 4.94 -13.28 -3.26
N PHE A 111 4.87 -13.82 -2.04
CA PHE A 111 3.73 -13.72 -1.14
C PHE A 111 4.12 -12.90 0.09
N MET A 112 4.09 -11.58 -0.07
CA MET A 112 4.45 -10.60 0.95
C MET A 112 3.50 -9.41 0.90
N GLY A 113 3.34 -8.75 2.05
CA GLY A 113 2.66 -7.45 2.13
C GLY A 113 3.58 -6.30 1.71
N ASN A 114 3.19 -5.09 2.07
CA ASN A 114 4.07 -3.93 1.93
C ASN A 114 5.14 -3.96 3.02
N GLU A 115 6.37 -4.23 2.63
CA GLU A 115 7.54 -4.22 3.51
C GLU A 115 8.83 -4.02 2.69
N PRO A 116 9.94 -3.55 3.29
CA PRO A 116 11.22 -3.41 2.59
C PRO A 116 11.69 -4.72 1.95
N ALA A 117 11.44 -5.86 2.59
CA ALA A 117 11.77 -7.19 2.07
C ALA A 117 11.08 -7.49 0.72
N PHE A 118 9.86 -7.00 0.49
CA PHE A 118 9.21 -7.13 -0.82
C PHE A 118 10.04 -6.45 -1.91
N VAL A 119 10.47 -5.21 -1.65
CA VAL A 119 11.24 -4.39 -2.61
C VAL A 119 12.57 -5.04 -2.93
N THR A 120 13.33 -5.43 -1.91
CA THR A 120 14.65 -6.03 -2.10
C THR A 120 14.59 -7.42 -2.68
N THR A 121 13.57 -8.22 -2.36
CA THR A 121 13.33 -9.53 -2.98
C THR A 121 12.97 -9.39 -4.46
N TRP A 122 12.13 -8.42 -4.83
CA TRP A 122 11.83 -8.19 -6.24
C TRP A 122 13.07 -7.74 -7.02
N LEU A 123 13.88 -6.83 -6.46
CA LEU A 123 15.15 -6.39 -7.06
C LEU A 123 16.12 -7.56 -7.23
N ALA A 124 16.19 -8.47 -6.26
CA ALA A 124 17.01 -9.68 -6.32
C ALA A 124 16.58 -10.59 -7.48
N LEU A 125 15.28 -10.84 -7.61
CA LEU A 125 14.73 -11.65 -8.69
C LEU A 125 14.94 -11.00 -10.07
N ALA A 126 14.82 -9.67 -10.16
CA ALA A 126 15.14 -8.93 -11.37
C ALA A 126 16.63 -9.06 -11.74
N LYS A 127 17.55 -9.05 -10.76
CA LYS A 127 18.99 -9.27 -10.98
C LYS A 127 19.28 -10.66 -11.54
N LEU A 128 18.48 -11.66 -11.15
CA LEU A 128 18.57 -13.04 -11.62
C LEU A 128 17.82 -13.29 -12.94
N GLY A 129 17.11 -12.29 -13.47
CA GLY A 129 16.29 -12.44 -14.68
C GLY A 129 14.98 -13.21 -14.47
N SER A 130 14.56 -13.41 -13.21
CA SER A 130 13.37 -14.17 -12.86
C SER A 130 12.09 -13.32 -12.96
N PRO A 131 11.07 -13.79 -13.71
CA PRO A 131 9.73 -13.22 -13.62
C PRO A 131 9.12 -13.44 -12.23
N VAL A 132 8.38 -12.44 -11.72
CA VAL A 132 7.83 -12.50 -10.36
C VAL A 132 6.30 -12.48 -10.37
N ALA A 133 5.67 -13.49 -9.77
CA ALA A 133 4.23 -13.48 -9.54
C ALA A 133 3.91 -12.82 -8.20
N LEU A 134 3.25 -11.66 -8.25
CA LEU A 134 2.96 -10.87 -7.06
C LEU A 134 1.63 -11.32 -6.47
N LEU A 135 1.69 -12.18 -5.44
CA LEU A 135 0.51 -12.74 -4.81
C LEU A 135 -0.09 -11.77 -3.78
N ASN A 136 -1.40 -11.64 -3.77
CA ASN A 136 -2.12 -10.81 -2.79
C ASN A 136 -2.02 -11.43 -1.40
N SER A 137 -1.35 -10.76 -0.46
CA SER A 137 -1.10 -11.24 0.90
C SER A 137 -2.35 -11.52 1.75
N ASN A 138 -3.55 -11.17 1.28
CA ASN A 138 -4.82 -11.42 1.98
C ASN A 138 -5.54 -12.70 1.53
N ILE A 139 -5.14 -13.32 0.41
CA ILE A 139 -5.81 -14.54 -0.08
C ILE A 139 -5.35 -15.76 0.71
N ARG A 140 -6.24 -16.75 0.86
CA ARG A 140 -6.01 -17.96 1.65
C ARG A 140 -6.43 -19.22 0.88
N SER A 141 -5.95 -20.37 1.34
CA SER A 141 -6.41 -21.71 0.97
C SER A 141 -6.57 -21.89 -0.56
N LYS A 142 -7.74 -22.32 -1.05
CA LYS A 142 -7.99 -22.60 -2.47
C LYS A 142 -7.72 -21.39 -3.39
N SER A 143 -8.00 -20.17 -2.94
CA SER A 143 -7.74 -18.96 -3.73
C SER A 143 -6.25 -18.68 -3.88
N LEU A 144 -5.47 -18.92 -2.81
CA LEU A 144 -4.01 -18.83 -2.86
C LEU A 144 -3.43 -19.87 -3.84
N LEU A 145 -3.86 -21.13 -3.71
CA LEU A 145 -3.40 -22.21 -4.58
C LEU A 145 -3.76 -21.98 -6.04
N HIS A 146 -4.96 -21.45 -6.31
CA HIS A 146 -5.38 -21.05 -7.66
C HIS A 146 -4.47 -19.97 -8.23
N CYS A 147 -4.21 -18.90 -7.48
CA CYS A 147 -3.35 -17.82 -7.96
C CYS A 147 -1.92 -18.32 -8.22
N PHE A 148 -1.36 -19.11 -7.31
CA PHE A 148 -0.05 -19.74 -7.50
C PHE A 148 0.00 -20.60 -8.78
N SER A 149 -1.03 -21.42 -9.00
CA SER A 149 -1.12 -22.31 -10.17
C SER A 149 -1.20 -21.55 -11.51
N CYS A 150 -1.60 -20.28 -11.51
CA CYS A 150 -1.75 -19.48 -12.73
C CYS A 150 -0.42 -18.90 -13.27
N CYS A 151 0.69 -18.99 -12.52
CA CYS A 151 1.94 -18.30 -12.87
C CYS A 151 3.14 -19.21 -13.20
N LYS A 152 2.97 -20.54 -13.22
CA LYS A 152 4.05 -21.52 -13.46
C LYS A 152 5.26 -21.36 -12.54
N ALA A 153 5.08 -20.74 -11.36
CA ALA A 153 6.16 -20.58 -10.40
C ALA A 153 6.61 -21.94 -9.86
N THR A 154 7.92 -22.11 -9.72
CA THR A 154 8.56 -23.29 -9.09
C THR A 154 9.04 -22.99 -7.67
N VAL A 155 9.12 -21.70 -7.32
CA VAL A 155 9.52 -21.23 -5.99
C VAL A 155 8.46 -20.29 -5.43
N LEU A 156 8.12 -20.46 -4.16
CA LEU A 156 7.30 -19.54 -3.37
C LEU A 156 8.18 -18.90 -2.29
N ILE A 157 8.31 -17.58 -2.31
CA ILE A 157 8.95 -16.80 -1.25
C ILE A 157 7.84 -16.06 -0.47
N ALA A 158 7.72 -16.35 0.82
CA ALA A 158 6.65 -15.81 1.67
C ALA A 158 7.19 -14.98 2.85
N ALA A 159 6.42 -13.96 3.26
CA ALA A 159 6.66 -13.23 4.52
C ALA A 159 6.51 -14.16 5.72
N SER A 160 7.26 -13.92 6.80
CA SER A 160 7.19 -14.73 8.03
C SER A 160 5.77 -14.81 8.61
N GLU A 161 5.03 -13.71 8.62
CA GLU A 161 3.66 -13.62 9.14
C GLU A 161 2.62 -14.38 8.30
N LEU A 162 2.99 -14.79 7.09
CA LEU A 162 2.11 -15.54 6.19
C LEU A 162 2.32 -17.05 6.28
N ARG A 163 3.13 -17.53 7.23
CA ARG A 163 3.38 -18.97 7.47
C ARG A 163 2.09 -19.79 7.49
N ASN A 164 1.12 -19.43 8.33
CA ASN A 164 -0.12 -20.20 8.48
C ASN A 164 -0.88 -20.31 7.14
N ALA A 165 -0.89 -19.24 6.34
CA ALA A 165 -1.53 -19.25 5.02
C ALA A 165 -0.83 -20.16 4.01
N VAL A 166 0.50 -20.33 4.15
CA VAL A 166 1.29 -21.28 3.34
C VAL A 166 1.05 -22.71 3.83
N GLU A 167 0.97 -22.93 5.13
CA GLU A 167 0.66 -24.24 5.74
C GLU A 167 -0.68 -24.80 5.26
N ASP A 168 -1.70 -23.95 5.15
CA ASP A 168 -3.02 -24.31 4.62
C ASP A 168 -3.00 -24.95 3.21
N VAL A 169 -1.96 -24.68 2.42
CA VAL A 169 -1.81 -25.15 1.03
C VAL A 169 -0.54 -25.98 0.82
N LEU A 170 0.19 -26.29 1.89
CA LEU A 170 1.52 -26.87 1.85
C LEU A 170 1.54 -28.21 1.12
N SER A 171 0.61 -29.13 1.44
CA SER A 171 0.52 -30.44 0.79
C SER A 171 0.45 -30.32 -0.74
N SER A 172 -0.42 -29.45 -1.24
CA SER A 172 -0.57 -29.21 -2.68
C SER A 172 0.63 -28.52 -3.33
N LEU A 173 1.38 -27.69 -2.58
CA LEU A 173 2.61 -27.06 -3.08
C LEU A 173 3.75 -28.08 -3.14
N THR A 174 3.88 -28.95 -2.12
CA THR A 174 4.89 -30.00 -2.03
C THR A 174 4.67 -31.09 -3.09
N GLU A 175 3.42 -31.52 -3.32
CA GLU A 175 3.08 -32.46 -4.41
C GLU A 175 3.50 -31.95 -5.80
N ARG A 176 3.56 -30.63 -5.98
CA ARG A 176 4.03 -29.98 -7.20
C ARG A 176 5.54 -29.82 -7.29
N GLY A 177 6.28 -30.23 -6.26
CA GLY A 177 7.73 -30.01 -6.17
C GLY A 177 8.11 -28.53 -5.99
N THR A 178 7.22 -27.72 -5.39
CA THR A 178 7.48 -26.30 -5.16
C THR A 178 8.54 -26.12 -4.07
N THR A 179 9.56 -25.32 -4.32
CA THR A 179 10.48 -24.86 -3.28
C THR A 179 9.81 -23.74 -2.47
N ILE A 180 9.64 -23.93 -1.16
CA ILE A 180 8.96 -22.96 -0.29
C ILE A 180 9.97 -22.33 0.66
N LEU A 181 10.17 -21.03 0.51
CA LEU A 181 11.12 -20.22 1.26
C LEU A 181 10.36 -19.19 2.11
N LEU A 182 10.51 -19.26 3.43
CA LEU A 182 9.90 -18.33 4.38
C LEU A 182 10.97 -17.32 4.84
N MET A 183 10.68 -16.01 4.77
CA MET A 183 11.55 -14.94 5.27
C MET A 183 11.62 -14.92 6.80
N SER A 184 12.18 -15.98 7.36
CA SER A 184 12.43 -16.23 8.78
C SER A 184 13.78 -16.94 8.92
N LYS A 185 14.43 -16.82 10.09
CA LYS A 185 15.71 -17.52 10.35
C LYS A 185 15.54 -19.03 10.43
N HIS A 186 14.43 -19.48 11.01
CA HIS A 186 14.09 -20.89 11.21
C HIS A 186 12.61 -21.12 10.91
N CYS A 187 12.27 -22.27 10.33
CA CYS A 187 10.90 -22.78 10.23
C CYS A 187 10.89 -24.26 10.60
N ASP A 188 10.10 -24.63 11.61
CA ASP A 188 9.99 -26.03 12.06
C ASP A 188 9.02 -26.87 11.22
N THR A 189 8.29 -26.24 10.30
CA THR A 189 7.29 -26.93 9.47
C THR A 189 7.99 -27.71 8.35
N PRO A 190 7.88 -29.05 8.33
CA PRO A 190 8.48 -29.87 7.26
C PRO A 190 7.97 -29.42 5.89
N GLY A 191 8.89 -29.21 4.94
CA GLY A 191 8.58 -28.73 3.59
C GLY A 191 8.61 -27.21 3.42
N ILE A 192 8.76 -26.43 4.50
CA ILE A 192 9.00 -24.98 4.47
C ILE A 192 10.41 -24.71 4.99
N GLN A 193 11.21 -23.96 4.23
CA GLN A 193 12.59 -23.64 4.62
C GLN A 193 12.71 -22.20 5.11
N GLY A 194 13.36 -22.00 6.27
CA GLY A 194 13.76 -20.67 6.72
C GLY A 194 14.84 -20.10 5.80
N PHE A 195 14.60 -18.91 5.24
CA PHE A 195 15.46 -18.33 4.21
C PHE A 195 16.32 -17.16 4.71
N SER A 196 15.94 -16.47 5.80
CA SER A 196 16.66 -15.28 6.26
C SER A 196 18.11 -15.57 6.69
N ALA A 197 18.37 -16.73 7.31
CA ALA A 197 19.74 -17.11 7.68
C ALA A 197 20.64 -17.27 6.45
N LEU A 198 20.13 -17.91 5.39
CA LEU A 198 20.86 -18.05 4.12
C LEU A 198 21.13 -16.71 3.45
N VAL A 199 20.20 -15.75 3.58
CA VAL A 199 20.38 -14.38 3.07
C VAL A 199 21.42 -13.60 3.88
N GLU A 200 21.42 -13.73 5.21
CA GLU A 200 22.41 -13.06 6.08
C GLU A 200 23.84 -13.54 5.77
N ASP A 201 24.03 -14.84 5.55
CA ASP A 201 25.33 -15.45 5.24
C ASP A 201 25.77 -15.27 3.78
N ALA A 202 24.86 -14.88 2.89
CA ALA A 202 25.16 -14.74 1.47
C ALA A 202 26.01 -13.51 1.15
N SER A 203 26.76 -13.61 0.04
CA SER A 203 27.60 -12.53 -0.46
C SER A 203 26.80 -11.30 -0.88
N VAL A 204 27.37 -10.13 -0.58
CA VAL A 204 26.90 -8.82 -1.06
C VAL A 204 27.34 -8.50 -2.49
N ALA A 205 28.19 -9.34 -3.08
CA ALA A 205 28.79 -9.08 -4.38
C ALA A 205 27.71 -8.88 -5.48
N PRO A 206 27.87 -7.86 -6.34
CA PRO A 206 26.96 -7.62 -7.44
C PRO A 206 26.80 -8.83 -8.37
N LEU A 207 25.58 -9.01 -8.89
CA LEU A 207 25.26 -10.12 -9.77
C LEU A 207 25.69 -9.80 -11.22
N PRO A 208 26.32 -10.75 -11.93
CA PRO A 208 26.76 -10.50 -13.29
C PRO A 208 25.57 -10.35 -14.25
N ARG A 209 25.65 -9.36 -15.15
CA ARG A 209 24.60 -9.07 -16.15
C ARG A 209 24.31 -10.25 -17.09
N SER A 210 25.27 -11.17 -17.26
CA SER A 210 25.11 -12.38 -18.08
C SER A 210 23.93 -13.25 -17.63
N LEU A 211 23.60 -13.28 -16.34
CA LEU A 211 22.43 -14.02 -15.81
C LEU A 211 21.10 -13.60 -16.46
N ARG A 212 21.00 -12.34 -16.87
CA ARG A 212 19.81 -11.77 -17.52
C ARG A 212 20.03 -11.39 -18.97
N SER A 213 21.06 -11.93 -19.62
CA SER A 213 21.40 -11.64 -21.03
C SER A 213 20.36 -12.15 -22.03
N HIS A 214 19.62 -13.20 -21.69
CA HIS A 214 18.56 -13.79 -22.50
C HIS A 214 17.22 -13.03 -22.40
N ILE A 215 17.10 -12.07 -21.47
CA ILE A 215 15.88 -11.30 -21.24
C ILE A 215 15.70 -10.25 -22.34
N THR A 216 14.48 -10.13 -22.85
CA THR A 216 14.08 -9.17 -23.88
C THR A 216 12.93 -8.30 -23.40
N TYR A 217 12.59 -7.25 -24.14
CA TYR A 217 11.40 -6.43 -23.88
C TYR A 217 10.08 -7.21 -23.87
N LYS A 218 10.03 -8.38 -24.52
CA LYS A 218 8.85 -9.25 -24.56
C LYS A 218 8.82 -10.26 -23.41
N SER A 219 9.95 -10.49 -22.73
CA SER A 219 10.02 -11.42 -21.61
C SER A 219 9.07 -10.99 -20.48
N PRO A 220 8.38 -11.94 -19.82
CA PRO A 220 7.62 -11.67 -18.61
C PRO A 220 8.50 -11.01 -17.55
N ALA A 221 7.96 -10.04 -16.84
CA ALA A 221 8.64 -9.35 -15.74
C ALA A 221 7.89 -9.56 -14.44
N VAL A 222 6.58 -9.28 -14.43
CA VAL A 222 5.71 -9.53 -13.29
C VAL A 222 4.36 -10.09 -13.71
N TYR A 223 3.77 -10.93 -12.86
CA TYR A 223 2.37 -11.35 -12.94
C TYR A 223 1.59 -10.64 -11.86
N ILE A 224 0.54 -9.90 -12.26
CA ILE A 224 -0.37 -9.19 -11.34
C ILE A 224 -1.76 -9.78 -11.52
N TYR A 225 -2.44 -10.05 -10.41
CA TYR A 225 -3.73 -10.73 -10.44
C TYR A 225 -4.89 -9.73 -10.48
N THR A 226 -5.82 -9.96 -11.41
CA THR A 226 -7.05 -9.17 -11.49
C THR A 226 -8.23 -9.97 -10.97
N SER A 227 -9.02 -9.35 -10.09
CA SER A 227 -10.33 -9.83 -9.68
C SER A 227 -11.28 -9.61 -10.87
N GLY A 228 -11.50 -10.65 -11.67
CA GLY A 228 -12.53 -10.61 -12.71
C GLY A 228 -13.91 -10.45 -12.07
N THR A 229 -14.83 -9.78 -12.77
CA THR A 229 -16.20 -9.54 -12.28
C THR A 229 -17.05 -10.81 -12.15
N THR A 230 -16.61 -11.94 -12.72
CA THR A 230 -17.41 -13.18 -12.81
C THR A 230 -16.59 -14.47 -12.60
N GLY A 231 -15.37 -14.41 -12.06
CA GLY A 231 -14.56 -15.63 -11.90
C GLY A 231 -13.29 -15.50 -11.05
N LEU A 232 -12.62 -16.64 -10.85
CA LEU A 232 -11.36 -16.73 -10.10
C LEU A 232 -10.27 -15.82 -10.70
N PRO A 233 -9.35 -15.28 -9.87
CA PRO A 233 -8.34 -14.33 -10.34
C PRO A 233 -7.50 -14.85 -11.51
N LYS A 234 -7.17 -13.97 -12.46
CA LYS A 234 -6.30 -14.28 -13.60
C LYS A 234 -4.97 -13.56 -13.48
N ALA A 235 -3.89 -14.23 -13.83
CA ALA A 235 -2.55 -13.64 -13.88
C ALA A 235 -2.40 -12.77 -15.13
N ALA A 236 -2.47 -11.45 -14.98
CA ALA A 236 -2.11 -10.52 -16.03
C ALA A 236 -0.59 -10.45 -16.16
N VAL A 237 -0.08 -10.85 -17.33
CA VAL A 237 1.36 -10.84 -17.62
C VAL A 237 1.80 -9.43 -18.02
N LEU A 238 2.71 -8.85 -17.25
CA LEU A 238 3.41 -7.62 -17.60
C LEU A 238 4.83 -7.96 -18.01
N ASN A 239 5.21 -7.55 -19.23
CA ASN A 239 6.55 -7.76 -19.76
C ASN A 239 7.50 -6.62 -19.41
N GLN A 240 8.79 -6.83 -19.69
CA GLN A 240 9.84 -5.84 -19.43
C GLN A 240 9.59 -4.49 -20.14
N ASN A 241 8.98 -4.50 -21.34
CA ASN A 241 8.62 -3.25 -22.03
C ASN A 241 7.61 -2.42 -21.23
N ARG A 242 6.62 -3.06 -20.59
CA ARG A 242 5.64 -2.36 -19.74
C ARG A 242 6.31 -1.74 -18.52
N LEU A 243 7.28 -2.42 -17.91
CA LEU A 243 8.05 -1.84 -16.80
C LEU A 243 8.91 -0.65 -17.27
N LEU A 244 9.52 -0.74 -18.45
CA LEU A 244 10.27 0.38 -19.01
C LEU A 244 9.38 1.59 -19.26
N SER A 245 8.16 1.39 -19.78
CA SER A 245 7.20 2.47 -19.97
C SER A 245 6.70 3.05 -18.64
N ALA A 246 6.59 2.22 -17.59
CA ALA A 246 6.16 2.64 -16.27
C ALA A 246 7.10 3.63 -15.60
N LEU A 247 8.41 3.58 -15.90
CA LEU A 247 9.39 4.54 -15.40
C LEU A 247 8.93 5.99 -15.66
N ALA A 248 8.32 6.26 -16.82
CA ALA A 248 7.93 7.60 -17.20
C ALA A 248 6.76 8.17 -16.37
N VAL A 249 5.94 7.32 -15.72
CA VAL A 249 4.64 7.73 -15.16
C VAL A 249 4.76 8.83 -14.11
N LEU A 250 5.62 8.68 -13.10
CA LEU A 250 5.76 9.72 -12.08
C LEU A 250 6.47 10.96 -12.63
N SER A 251 7.52 10.77 -13.43
CA SER A 251 8.26 11.89 -14.03
C SER A 251 7.37 12.76 -14.94
N SER A 252 6.41 12.16 -15.67
CA SER A 252 5.47 12.89 -16.51
C SER A 252 4.41 13.65 -15.71
N ASN A 253 4.32 13.41 -14.40
CA ASN A 253 3.45 14.13 -13.47
C ASN A 253 4.25 15.12 -12.60
N GLY A 254 5.49 15.44 -12.99
CA GLY A 254 6.33 16.45 -12.32
C GLY A 254 7.02 15.96 -11.06
N ILE A 255 6.96 14.66 -10.74
CA ILE A 255 7.70 14.10 -9.61
C ILE A 255 9.19 14.08 -9.92
N THR A 256 9.98 14.58 -8.99
CA THR A 256 11.43 14.73 -9.08
C THR A 256 12.13 13.93 -7.99
N SER A 257 13.47 13.94 -8.02
CA SER A 257 14.26 13.37 -6.95
C SER A 257 14.05 14.10 -5.62
N LYS A 258 13.60 15.34 -5.58
CA LYS A 258 13.41 16.06 -4.30
C LYS A 258 12.15 15.64 -3.55
N ASP A 259 11.25 14.92 -4.22
CA ASP A 259 9.96 14.55 -3.67
C ASP A 259 10.04 13.28 -2.82
N VAL A 260 9.06 13.19 -1.92
CA VAL A 260 8.83 12.04 -1.05
C VAL A 260 7.47 11.45 -1.42
N PHE A 261 7.46 10.22 -1.92
CA PHE A 261 6.26 9.52 -2.38
C PHE A 261 5.69 8.64 -1.29
N TYR A 262 4.50 8.95 -0.81
CA TYR A 262 3.80 8.15 0.19
C TYR A 262 3.10 6.96 -0.46
N LEU A 263 3.58 5.74 -0.20
CA LEU A 263 3.09 4.51 -0.80
C LEU A 263 2.31 3.65 0.21
N ASN A 264 1.00 3.84 0.20
CA ASN A 264 0.02 3.08 1.00
C ASN A 264 -0.73 2.01 0.21
N LEU A 265 -0.57 1.99 -1.12
CA LEU A 265 -1.22 1.01 -1.99
C LEU A 265 -0.42 -0.31 -2.00
N PRO A 266 -1.07 -1.47 -2.17
CA PRO A 266 -0.38 -2.74 -2.14
C PRO A 266 0.64 -2.91 -3.27
N LEU A 267 1.86 -3.31 -2.93
CA LEU A 267 2.94 -3.58 -3.88
C LEU A 267 2.68 -4.79 -4.77
N TYR A 268 1.71 -5.65 -4.45
CA TYR A 268 1.28 -6.73 -5.35
C TYR A 268 0.24 -6.29 -6.40
N HIS A 269 -0.16 -5.01 -6.40
CA HIS A 269 -1.06 -4.43 -7.40
C HIS A 269 -0.36 -3.41 -8.29
N THR A 270 -0.91 -3.19 -9.49
CA THR A 270 -0.37 -2.25 -10.49
C THR A 270 -0.14 -0.85 -9.92
N ALA A 271 -1.08 -0.31 -9.13
CA ALA A 271 -0.94 1.05 -8.62
C ALA A 271 0.26 1.21 -7.65
N GLY A 272 0.41 0.30 -6.68
CA GLY A 272 1.57 0.33 -5.78
C GLY A 272 2.86 -0.02 -6.50
N PHE A 273 2.86 -1.09 -7.29
CA PHE A 273 4.06 -1.59 -7.95
C PHE A 273 4.54 -0.72 -9.10
N ILE A 274 3.68 -0.51 -10.11
CA ILE A 274 4.04 0.12 -11.39
C ILE A 274 4.10 1.63 -11.25
N VAL A 275 3.07 2.26 -10.69
CA VAL A 275 3.02 3.72 -10.58
C VAL A 275 3.93 4.19 -9.45
N GLY A 276 3.75 3.63 -8.25
CA GLY A 276 4.51 4.04 -7.08
C GLY A 276 5.97 3.59 -7.12
N PHE A 277 6.22 2.29 -6.95
CA PHE A 277 7.57 1.76 -6.79
C PHE A 277 8.46 1.92 -8.05
N ILE A 278 8.03 1.43 -9.21
CA ILE A 278 8.80 1.57 -10.46
C ILE A 278 8.96 3.05 -10.88
N GLY A 279 7.93 3.87 -10.66
CA GLY A 279 8.03 5.32 -10.90
C GLY A 279 9.09 6.00 -10.03
N CYS A 280 9.20 5.63 -8.74
CA CYS A 280 10.20 6.17 -7.83
C CYS A 280 11.63 5.74 -8.20
N ILE A 281 11.80 4.57 -8.83
CA ILE A 281 13.09 4.17 -9.41
C ILE A 281 13.52 5.15 -10.51
N GLU A 282 12.59 5.62 -11.35
CA GLU A 282 12.93 6.58 -12.41
C GLU A 282 13.41 7.92 -11.85
N THR A 283 12.56 8.52 -11.00
CA THR A 283 12.74 9.87 -10.46
C THR A 283 13.83 9.91 -9.39
N GLY A 284 14.08 8.76 -8.74
CA GLY A 284 14.98 8.66 -7.60
C GLY A 284 14.37 9.25 -6.34
N SER A 285 13.04 9.46 -6.28
CA SER A 285 12.34 9.97 -5.09
C SER A 285 12.38 8.95 -3.94
N THR A 286 12.27 9.46 -2.71
CA THR A 286 12.18 8.60 -1.52
C THR A 286 10.76 8.06 -1.38
N ILE A 287 10.60 6.77 -1.08
CA ILE A 287 9.31 6.13 -0.82
C ILE A 287 9.09 6.08 0.69
N ILE A 288 7.99 6.64 1.20
CA ILE A 288 7.48 6.30 2.53
C ILE A 288 6.55 5.10 2.36
N LEU A 289 7.02 3.91 2.70
CA LEU A 289 6.28 2.67 2.55
C LEU A 289 5.44 2.40 3.80
N LYS A 290 4.15 2.11 3.61
CA LYS A 290 3.26 1.71 4.71
C LYS A 290 2.79 0.28 4.55
N LYS A 291 2.82 -0.48 5.67
CA LYS A 291 2.47 -1.91 5.73
C LYS A 291 1.03 -2.21 5.27
N LYS A 292 0.08 -1.37 5.72
CA LYS A 292 -1.31 -1.35 5.30
C LYS A 292 -1.83 0.06 5.56
N TRP A 293 -2.72 0.57 4.73
CA TRP A 293 -3.52 1.72 5.10
C TRP A 293 -4.38 1.35 6.33
N LYS A 294 -4.04 1.90 7.51
CA LYS A 294 -4.86 1.78 8.72
C LYS A 294 -5.94 2.86 8.67
N GLY A 295 -7.07 2.50 8.09
CA GLY A 295 -8.26 3.34 7.99
C GLY A 295 -9.26 2.73 7.02
N GLU A 296 -10.26 2.03 7.54
CA GLU A 296 -11.38 1.59 6.70
C GLU A 296 -12.30 2.80 6.49
N ASN A 297 -12.71 3.06 5.25
CA ASN A 297 -13.68 4.12 4.98
C ASN A 297 -15.05 3.65 5.48
N VAL A 298 -15.44 4.12 6.67
CA VAL A 298 -16.74 3.81 7.25
C VAL A 298 -17.73 4.90 6.87
N ALA A 299 -18.80 4.53 6.16
CA ALA A 299 -19.90 5.43 5.86
C ALA A 299 -20.69 5.70 7.16
N THR A 300 -20.37 6.81 7.84
CA THR A 300 -20.98 7.12 9.16
C THR A 300 -22.51 7.17 9.13
N THR A 301 -23.11 7.56 8.01
CA THR A 301 -24.57 7.55 7.82
C THR A 301 -25.15 6.15 7.82
N GLU A 302 -24.51 5.19 7.14
CA GLU A 302 -24.95 3.79 7.11
C GLU A 302 -24.91 3.16 8.51
N VAL A 303 -23.82 3.42 9.24
CA VAL A 303 -23.70 2.94 10.63
C VAL A 303 -24.75 3.58 11.53
N SER A 304 -25.00 4.89 11.40
CA SER A 304 -26.07 5.59 12.12
C SER A 304 -27.45 4.98 11.83
N ASP A 305 -27.78 4.73 10.56
CA ASP A 305 -29.07 4.15 10.16
C ASP A 305 -29.25 2.75 10.74
N ILE A 306 -28.21 1.91 10.67
CA ILE A 306 -28.23 0.56 11.25
C ILE A 306 -28.42 0.63 12.77
N LEU A 307 -27.72 1.52 13.48
CA LEU A 307 -27.89 1.67 14.92
C LEU A 307 -29.34 2.05 15.28
N THR A 308 -29.95 2.99 14.56
CA THR A 308 -31.35 3.41 14.80
C THR A 308 -32.36 2.30 14.52
N LEU A 309 -32.06 1.38 13.58
CA LEU A 309 -32.88 0.18 13.31
C LEU A 309 -32.92 -0.84 14.46
N SER A 310 -32.08 -0.70 15.49
CA SER A 310 -32.14 -1.56 16.70
C SER A 310 -33.47 -1.44 17.46
N GLY A 311 -34.19 -0.34 17.25
CA GLY A 311 -35.51 -0.09 17.83
C GLY A 311 -35.50 0.69 19.14
N CYS A 312 -34.39 0.70 19.89
CA CYS A 312 -34.26 1.43 21.17
C CYS A 312 -33.71 2.86 21.04
N LEU A 313 -33.06 3.19 19.92
CA LEU A 313 -32.47 4.52 19.69
C LEU A 313 -33.44 5.43 18.93
N GLN A 314 -33.52 6.69 19.36
CA GLN A 314 -34.20 7.76 18.63
C GLN A 314 -33.31 8.31 17.53
N GLU A 315 -32.05 8.60 17.86
CA GLU A 315 -31.04 9.16 16.96
C GLU A 315 -29.65 8.59 17.26
N ALA A 316 -28.79 8.55 16.23
CA ALA A 316 -27.41 8.09 16.34
C ALA A 316 -26.48 8.93 15.44
N ASN A 317 -25.41 9.47 16.01
CA ASN A 317 -24.36 10.20 15.30
C ASN A 317 -23.03 9.48 15.41
N VAL A 318 -22.59 8.93 14.28
CA VAL A 318 -21.33 8.20 14.19
C VAL A 318 -20.20 9.13 13.74
N TYR A 319 -19.07 9.02 14.43
CA TYR A 319 -17.84 9.77 14.18
C TYR A 319 -16.62 8.95 14.61
N GLY A 320 -15.43 9.43 14.24
CA GLY A 320 -14.18 8.80 14.65
C GLY A 320 -13.51 9.57 15.79
N VAL A 321 -13.08 8.87 16.83
CA VAL A 321 -12.26 9.42 17.92
C VAL A 321 -10.82 8.93 17.83
N GLN A 322 -9.89 9.77 18.27
CA GLN A 322 -8.48 9.40 18.31
C GLN A 322 -8.18 8.63 19.59
N VAL A 323 -7.48 7.50 19.46
CA VAL A 323 -7.00 6.72 20.60
C VAL A 323 -5.47 6.82 20.61
N PRO A 324 -4.85 7.28 21.70
CA PRO A 324 -3.39 7.31 21.81
C PRO A 324 -2.76 5.94 21.51
N GLY A 325 -1.61 5.95 20.83
CA GLY A 325 -0.93 4.73 20.38
C GLY A 325 -1.56 4.03 19.16
N HIS A 326 -2.68 4.55 18.60
CA HIS A 326 -3.32 4.01 17.41
C HIS A 326 -3.25 5.00 16.23
N GLU A 327 -2.92 4.51 15.04
CA GLU A 327 -3.02 5.28 13.79
C GLU A 327 -4.49 5.30 13.32
N GLY A 328 -5.00 6.47 12.94
CA GLY A 328 -6.36 6.64 12.42
C GLY A 328 -7.36 7.05 13.51
N ARG A 329 -8.63 6.69 13.28
CA ARG A 329 -9.73 6.97 14.22
C ARG A 329 -10.57 5.71 14.43
N ILE A 330 -11.03 5.53 15.66
CA ILE A 330 -11.90 4.44 16.05
C ILE A 330 -13.34 4.92 16.04
N GLY A 331 -14.25 4.07 15.54
CA GLY A 331 -15.67 4.39 15.44
C GLY A 331 -16.30 4.58 16.81
N MET A 332 -16.99 5.71 16.98
CA MET A 332 -17.78 6.05 18.16
C MET A 332 -19.17 6.53 17.70
N ALA A 333 -20.19 6.21 18.48
CA ALA A 333 -21.55 6.70 18.26
C ALA A 333 -22.02 7.50 19.49
N ALA A 334 -22.49 8.72 19.28
CA ALA A 334 -23.32 9.42 20.26
C ALA A 334 -24.79 9.15 19.93
N VAL A 335 -25.56 8.64 20.88
CA VAL A 335 -26.93 8.17 20.66
C VAL A 335 -27.87 8.76 21.69
N THR A 336 -29.13 8.92 21.31
CA THR A 336 -30.22 9.29 22.22
C THR A 336 -31.26 8.17 22.20
N LEU A 337 -31.69 7.75 23.39
CA LEU A 337 -32.67 6.67 23.56
C LEU A 337 -34.09 7.18 23.29
N LYS A 338 -34.98 6.30 22.84
CA LYS A 338 -36.43 6.62 22.84
C LYS A 338 -36.93 6.74 24.29
N ASN A 339 -37.99 7.52 24.49
CA ASN A 339 -38.63 7.67 25.81
C ASN A 339 -38.84 6.31 26.49
N ASP A 340 -38.38 6.21 27.74
CA ASP A 340 -38.47 5.02 28.61
C ASP A 340 -37.72 3.76 28.11
N ALA A 341 -36.86 3.89 27.10
CA ALA A 341 -36.00 2.79 26.65
C ALA A 341 -34.66 2.79 27.38
N GLU A 342 -34.13 1.60 27.69
CA GLU A 342 -32.77 1.39 28.20
C GLU A 342 -31.90 0.69 27.15
N LEU A 343 -30.59 0.90 27.21
CA LEU A 343 -29.64 0.21 26.33
C LEU A 343 -29.31 -1.19 26.87
N ASP A 344 -29.89 -2.22 26.26
CA ASP A 344 -29.43 -3.60 26.45
C ASP A 344 -28.17 -3.85 25.61
N GLY A 345 -27.04 -3.94 26.30
CA GLY A 345 -25.73 -4.12 25.68
C GLY A 345 -25.59 -5.40 24.86
N ARG A 346 -26.23 -6.51 25.26
CA ARG A 346 -26.18 -7.79 24.52
C ARG A 346 -27.02 -7.71 23.26
N ARG A 347 -28.22 -7.14 23.35
CA ARG A 347 -29.08 -6.94 22.19
C ARG A 347 -28.45 -5.99 21.17
N MET A 348 -27.85 -4.89 21.64
CA MET A 348 -27.12 -3.96 20.77
C MET A 348 -25.90 -4.64 20.12
N TYR A 349 -25.14 -5.44 20.87
CA TYR A 349 -24.03 -6.23 20.34
C TYR A 349 -24.48 -7.15 19.21
N GLN A 350 -25.52 -7.96 19.45
CA GLN A 350 -26.07 -8.88 18.44
C GLN A 350 -26.54 -8.14 17.19
N HIS A 351 -27.17 -6.97 17.37
CA HIS A 351 -27.62 -6.12 16.27
C HIS A 351 -26.45 -5.62 15.42
N VAL A 352 -25.45 -4.97 16.03
CA VAL A 352 -24.30 -4.46 15.26
C VAL A 352 -23.48 -5.57 14.63
N VAL A 353 -23.34 -6.72 15.28
CA VAL A 353 -22.60 -7.87 14.74
C VAL A 353 -23.30 -8.47 13.53
N SER A 354 -24.63 -8.50 13.55
CA SER A 354 -25.46 -9.06 12.46
C SER A 354 -25.49 -8.16 11.22
N TYR A 355 -25.49 -6.83 11.41
CA TYR A 355 -25.71 -5.88 10.32
C TYR A 355 -24.46 -5.10 9.89
N LEU A 356 -23.40 -5.04 10.69
CA LEU A 356 -22.17 -4.32 10.36
C LEU A 356 -20.96 -5.26 10.24
N PRO A 357 -20.07 -5.04 9.25
CA PRO A 357 -18.77 -5.70 9.22
C PRO A 357 -17.93 -5.25 10.43
N SER A 358 -17.00 -6.10 10.87
CA SER A 358 -16.21 -5.88 12.10
C SER A 358 -15.54 -4.51 12.18
N TYR A 359 -15.07 -3.97 11.05
CA TYR A 359 -14.39 -2.67 11.01
C TYR A 359 -15.31 -1.44 11.09
N ALA A 360 -16.61 -1.60 10.82
CA ALA A 360 -17.59 -0.49 10.83
C ALA A 360 -18.37 -0.41 12.14
N ARG A 361 -18.24 -1.42 13.01
CA ARG A 361 -18.90 -1.46 14.32
C ARG A 361 -18.33 -0.35 15.22
N PRO A 362 -19.17 0.55 15.77
CA PRO A 362 -18.70 1.49 16.77
C PRO A 362 -18.07 0.73 17.95
N ARG A 363 -16.83 1.07 18.30
CA ARG A 363 -16.21 0.52 19.51
C ARG A 363 -16.74 1.20 20.76
N PHE A 364 -17.18 2.45 20.65
CA PHE A 364 -17.72 3.22 21.76
C PHE A 364 -19.15 3.69 21.45
N ILE A 365 -20.02 3.62 22.45
CA ILE A 365 -21.36 4.23 22.43
C ILE A 365 -21.47 5.19 23.60
N ARG A 366 -21.87 6.43 23.33
CA ARG A 366 -22.17 7.46 24.33
C ARG A 366 -23.66 7.74 24.32
N ILE A 367 -24.33 7.65 25.47
CA ILE A 367 -25.76 7.95 25.59
C ILE A 367 -25.94 9.39 26.06
N GLN A 368 -26.69 10.19 25.31
CA GLN A 368 -26.96 11.60 25.64
C GLN A 368 -28.47 11.85 25.78
N ASP A 369 -28.84 12.66 26.76
CA ASP A 369 -30.24 13.05 27.01
C ASP A 369 -30.84 13.90 25.88
N ALA A 370 -30.04 14.77 25.28
CA ALA A 370 -30.42 15.59 24.13
C ALA A 370 -29.21 15.87 23.25
N MET A 371 -29.39 15.86 21.93
CA MET A 371 -28.35 16.28 21.00
C MET A 371 -28.25 17.80 20.94
N GLU A 372 -27.08 18.37 21.18
CA GLU A 372 -26.82 19.80 20.94
C GLU A 372 -26.80 20.07 19.42
N VAL A 373 -27.87 20.68 18.91
CA VAL A 373 -27.95 21.16 17.52
C VAL A 373 -27.66 22.66 17.48
N THR A 374 -26.54 23.06 16.88
CA THR A 374 -26.38 24.43 16.38
C THR A 374 -27.13 24.54 15.05
N GLY A 375 -27.89 25.62 14.82
CA GLY A 375 -28.69 25.77 13.59
C GLY A 375 -27.85 25.74 12.31
N PRO A 376 -28.47 25.81 11.11
CA PRO A 376 -29.52 24.91 10.64
C PRO A 376 -28.91 23.50 10.42
N PHE A 377 -29.35 22.52 11.22
CA PHE A 377 -29.11 21.08 11.03
C PHE A 377 -27.65 20.57 10.93
N LYS A 378 -26.64 21.37 11.28
CA LYS A 378 -25.25 20.90 11.38
C LYS A 378 -24.98 20.37 12.79
N GLN A 379 -24.98 19.05 12.91
CA GLN A 379 -24.59 18.31 14.11
C GLN A 379 -23.14 18.67 14.53
N MET A 380 -22.91 18.94 15.81
CA MET A 380 -21.59 19.34 16.34
C MET A 380 -20.59 18.16 16.47
N LYS A 381 -20.31 17.46 15.36
CA LYS A 381 -19.33 16.35 15.34
C LYS A 381 -17.96 16.78 15.87
N VAL A 382 -17.52 18.02 15.62
CA VAL A 382 -16.20 18.52 16.03
C VAL A 382 -16.05 18.53 17.57
N LYS A 383 -17.02 19.07 18.30
CA LYS A 383 -17.00 19.14 19.77
C LYS A 383 -17.02 17.74 20.40
N LEU A 384 -17.83 16.82 19.85
CA LEU A 384 -17.88 15.43 20.30
C LEU A 384 -16.55 14.70 20.06
N MET A 385 -15.89 14.98 18.92
CA MET A 385 -14.60 14.39 18.59
C MET A 385 -13.47 14.90 19.49
N GLU A 386 -13.50 16.17 19.90
CA GLU A 386 -12.54 16.75 20.85
C GLU A 386 -12.70 16.17 22.27
N GLN A 387 -13.94 15.86 22.69
CA GLN A 387 -14.22 15.24 23.98
C GLN A 387 -13.74 13.78 24.06
N GLY A 388 -13.65 13.08 22.92
CA GLY A 388 -13.14 11.72 22.86
C GLY A 388 -14.04 10.71 23.58
N PHE A 389 -13.43 9.82 24.37
CA PHE A 389 -14.09 8.71 25.05
C PHE A 389 -13.60 8.54 26.52
N ASP A 390 -13.07 9.61 27.12
CA ASP A 390 -12.58 9.58 28.50
C ASP A 390 -13.75 9.67 29.51
N PRO A 391 -14.03 8.60 30.29
CA PRO A 391 -15.11 8.60 31.29
C PRO A 391 -14.87 9.60 32.44
N GLY A 392 -13.63 10.05 32.68
CA GLY A 392 -13.35 11.11 33.66
C GLY A 392 -13.72 12.51 33.19
N SER A 393 -13.77 12.72 31.87
CA SER A 393 -14.08 14.01 31.23
C SER A 393 -15.53 14.11 30.72
N ILE A 394 -16.20 12.97 30.51
CA ILE A 394 -17.55 12.87 29.95
C ILE A 394 -18.52 12.40 31.04
N GLN A 395 -19.53 13.22 31.36
CA GLN A 395 -20.57 12.86 32.35
C GLN A 395 -21.60 11.86 31.81
N ASP A 396 -21.76 11.81 30.49
CA ASP A 396 -22.68 10.92 29.79
C ASP A 396 -22.23 9.45 29.92
N PRO A 397 -23.16 8.49 30.06
CA PRO A 397 -22.81 7.07 30.07
C PRO A 397 -22.06 6.64 28.79
N LEU A 398 -20.88 6.06 28.98
CA LEU A 398 -20.05 5.50 27.92
C LEU A 398 -20.03 3.98 27.99
N TYR A 399 -20.11 3.35 26.83
CA TYR A 399 -20.05 1.90 26.67
C TYR A 399 -18.98 1.53 25.67
N ILE A 400 -18.35 0.37 25.86
CA ILE A 400 -17.37 -0.24 24.96
C ILE A 400 -17.88 -1.59 24.44
N LEU A 401 -17.61 -1.85 23.16
CA LEU A 401 -17.86 -3.14 22.52
C LEU A 401 -16.87 -4.19 23.03
N ASP A 402 -17.34 -5.17 23.81
CA ASP A 402 -16.56 -6.30 24.30
C ASP A 402 -16.97 -7.60 23.59
N ASP A 403 -16.13 -8.04 22.65
CA ASP A 403 -16.34 -9.26 21.87
C ASP A 403 -16.25 -10.54 22.72
N ARG A 404 -15.60 -10.51 23.89
CA ARG A 404 -15.53 -11.67 24.81
C ARG A 404 -16.79 -11.80 25.65
N ALA A 405 -17.34 -10.67 26.08
CA ALA A 405 -18.60 -10.62 26.82
C ALA A 405 -19.84 -10.69 25.92
N GLU A 406 -19.65 -10.60 24.59
CA GLU A 406 -20.70 -10.49 23.59
C GLU A 406 -21.71 -9.37 23.93
N SER A 407 -21.19 -8.22 24.36
CA SER A 407 -22.00 -7.13 24.89
C SER A 407 -21.33 -5.77 24.77
N TYR A 408 -22.13 -4.71 24.72
CA TYR A 408 -21.66 -3.37 25.09
C TYR A 408 -21.67 -3.23 26.62
N VAL A 409 -20.49 -3.09 27.21
CA VAL A 409 -20.31 -2.95 28.67
C VAL A 409 -19.96 -1.51 29.02
N LEU A 410 -20.29 -1.09 30.24
CA LEU A 410 -19.97 0.26 30.72
C LEU A 410 -18.45 0.49 30.68
N LEU A 411 -18.02 1.60 30.08
CA LEU A 411 -16.62 2.01 30.03
C LEU A 411 -16.24 2.65 31.37
N THR A 412 -15.68 1.85 32.27
CA THR A 412 -15.17 2.33 33.56
C THR A 412 -13.76 2.93 33.42
N ASP A 413 -13.33 3.69 34.43
CA ASP A 413 -11.96 4.24 34.51
C ASP A 413 -10.88 3.16 34.39
N ASP A 414 -11.12 1.95 34.91
CA ASP A 414 -10.16 0.85 34.85
C ASP A 414 -10.03 0.27 33.43
N ILE A 415 -11.15 0.17 32.71
CA ILE A 415 -11.15 -0.24 31.30
C ILE A 415 -10.48 0.85 30.46
N TYR A 416 -10.80 2.13 30.70
CA TYR A 416 -10.15 3.26 30.03
C TYR A 416 -8.63 3.25 30.23
N LYS A 417 -8.15 3.12 31.48
CA LYS A 417 -6.71 3.01 31.78
C LYS A 417 -6.06 1.81 31.09
N SER A 418 -6.76 0.67 31.02
CA SER A 418 -6.28 -0.54 30.34
C SER A 418 -6.19 -0.38 28.81
N ILE A 419 -7.07 0.42 28.20
CA ILE A 419 -6.99 0.79 26.79
C ILE A 419 -5.77 1.71 26.58
N MET A 420 -5.62 2.73 27.43
CA MET A 420 -4.55 3.72 27.34
C MET A 420 -3.16 3.09 27.55
N SER A 421 -3.06 2.04 28.37
CA SER A 421 -1.83 1.27 28.56
C SER A 421 -1.60 0.17 27.52
N GLY A 422 -2.53 -0.03 26.57
CA GLY A 422 -2.44 -1.03 25.50
C GLY A 422 -2.72 -2.48 25.92
N ASN A 423 -3.24 -2.70 27.14
CA ASN A 423 -3.61 -4.04 27.63
C ASN A 423 -4.88 -4.56 26.94
N ILE A 424 -5.82 -3.67 26.64
CA ILE A 424 -6.99 -3.94 25.80
C ILE A 424 -6.69 -3.43 24.39
N LYS A 425 -6.73 -4.32 23.40
CA LYS A 425 -6.57 -3.99 21.98
C LYS A 425 -7.95 -3.70 21.37
N LEU A 426 -8.06 -2.61 20.60
CA LEU A 426 -9.29 -2.14 19.97
C LEU A 426 -9.43 -2.60 18.50
#